data_AF-A0A1F6ZA87-F1
#
_entry.id   AF-A0A1F6ZA87-F1
#
_cell.length_a   1.000
_cell.length_b   1.000
_cell.length_c   1.000
_cell.angle_alpha   90.00
_cell.angle_beta   90.00
_cell.angle_gamma   90.00
#
_symmetry.space_group_name_H-M   'P 1'
#
loop_
_entity.id
_entity.type
_entity.pdbx_description
1 polymer ?
#
loop_
_entity_poly.entity_id
_entity_poly.type
_entity_poly.pdbx_seq_one_letter_code
_entity_poly.pdbx_strand_id
1 'polypeptide(L)'
;MKKKWIILLIVIFLAIILSIVAFMLYKNKPIKVSEQELYYCEQDFDCIKVTAEVCGCNNGGTNTAINKNYTEYWMDQFPEIVNCIMVMSNHWTCEENAVPKCVNNRCQLGIQE
;
A
#
# COMPACT_ATOMS: atom_id res chain seq x y z
N MET A 1 -34.82 -32.82 29.29
CA MET A 1 -34.29 -32.68 27.92
C MET A 1 -33.84 -31.25 27.57
N LYS A 2 -34.72 -30.23 27.56
CA LYS A 2 -34.45 -28.85 27.07
C LYS A 2 -33.06 -28.27 27.40
N LYS A 3 -32.54 -28.39 28.63
CA LYS A 3 -31.22 -27.88 29.03
C LYS A 3 -30.04 -28.35 28.14
N LYS A 4 -30.06 -29.57 27.60
CA LYS A 4 -28.96 -30.07 26.72
C LYS A 4 -28.90 -29.32 25.39
N TRP A 5 -30.05 -28.95 24.82
CA TRP A 5 -30.13 -28.20 23.56
C TRP A 5 -29.63 -26.75 23.71
N ILE A 6 -29.92 -26.11 24.85
CA ILE A 6 -29.43 -24.75 25.15
C ILE A 6 -27.89 -24.72 25.20
N ILE A 7 -27.27 -25.71 25.85
CA ILE A 7 -25.81 -25.83 25.92
C ILE A 7 -25.20 -26.02 24.52
N LEU A 8 -25.81 -26.88 23.68
CA LEU A 8 -25.33 -27.11 22.31
C LEU A 8 -25.38 -25.82 21.46
N LEU A 9 -26.45 -25.05 21.54
CA LEU A 9 -26.59 -23.78 20.81
C LEU A 9 -25.56 -22.74 21.25
N ILE A 10 -25.25 -22.66 22.55
CA ILE A 10 -24.20 -21.76 23.08
C ILE A 10 -22.82 -22.16 22.54
N VAL A 11 -22.49 -23.46 22.51
CA VAL A 11 -21.21 -23.94 21.97
C VAL A 11 -21.08 -23.64 20.47
N ILE A 12 -22.14 -23.85 19.68
CA ILE A 12 -22.17 -23.52 18.25
C ILE A 12 -21.97 -22.00 18.04
N PHE A 13 -22.67 -21.16 18.80
CA PHE A 13 -22.57 -19.71 18.69
C PHE A 13 -21.16 -19.19 19.03
N LEU A 14 -20.54 -19.73 20.09
CA LEU A 14 -19.16 -19.41 20.45
C LEU A 14 -18.16 -19.85 19.36
N ALA A 15 -18.34 -21.02 18.77
CA ALA A 15 -17.49 -21.50 17.67
C ALA A 15 -17.60 -20.61 16.41
N ILE A 16 -18.81 -20.11 16.10
CA ILE A 16 -19.04 -19.15 15.01
C ILE A 16 -18.33 -17.82 15.30
N ILE A 17 -18.47 -17.26 16.52
CA ILE A 17 -17.78 -16.03 16.92
C ILE A 17 -16.26 -16.19 16.81
N LEU A 18 -15.69 -17.27 17.34
CA LEU A 18 -14.24 -17.55 17.24
C LEU A 18 -13.78 -17.66 15.78
N SER A 19 -14.58 -18.26 14.91
CA SER A 19 -14.29 -18.37 13.48
C SER A 19 -14.30 -17.00 12.78
N ILE A 20 -15.26 -16.14 13.10
CA ILE A 20 -15.35 -14.77 12.57
C ILE A 20 -14.15 -13.94 13.05
N VAL A 21 -13.82 -13.98 14.35
CA VAL A 21 -12.67 -13.26 14.91
C VAL A 21 -11.36 -13.74 14.27
N ALA A 22 -11.16 -15.05 14.10
CA ALA A 22 -9.99 -15.60 13.42
C ALA A 22 -9.90 -15.15 11.95
N PHE A 23 -11.02 -15.08 11.22
CA PHE A 23 -11.06 -14.61 9.85
C PHE A 23 -10.71 -13.11 9.73
N MET A 24 -11.21 -12.28 10.65
CA MET A 24 -10.87 -10.84 10.70
C MET A 24 -9.39 -10.62 11.06
N LEU A 25 -8.83 -11.40 11.99
CA LEU A 25 -7.40 -11.36 12.31
C LEU A 25 -6.52 -11.86 11.14
N TYR A 26 -6.97 -12.85 10.38
CA TYR A 26 -6.28 -13.33 9.17
C TYR A 26 -6.26 -12.26 8.07
N LYS A 27 -7.40 -11.59 7.84
CA LYS A 27 -7.53 -10.45 6.92
C LYS A 27 -6.58 -9.30 7.27
N ASN A 28 -6.33 -9.06 8.55
CA ASN A 28 -5.52 -7.94 9.04
C ASN A 28 -4.02 -8.28 9.18
N LYS A 29 -3.52 -9.41 8.66
CA LYS A 29 -2.08 -9.69 8.65
C LYS A 29 -1.40 -8.82 7.58
N PRO A 30 -0.46 -7.92 7.94
CA PRO A 30 0.20 -7.07 6.96
C PRO A 30 1.00 -7.93 5.96
N ILE A 31 0.79 -7.67 4.67
CA ILE A 31 1.58 -8.26 3.60
C ILE A 31 2.97 -7.62 3.68
N LYS A 32 4.00 -8.40 4.01
CA LYS A 32 5.37 -7.89 4.08
C LYS A 32 6.06 -8.06 2.72
N VAL A 33 5.80 -7.12 1.81
CA VAL A 33 6.52 -7.00 0.54
C VAL A 33 7.96 -6.57 0.84
N SER A 34 8.95 -7.13 0.13
CA SER A 34 10.33 -6.65 0.20
C SER A 34 10.54 -5.39 -0.65
N GLU A 35 11.57 -4.60 -0.34
CA GLU A 35 11.96 -3.47 -1.20
C GLU A 35 12.28 -3.94 -2.62
N GLN A 36 12.91 -5.11 -2.76
CA GLN A 36 13.27 -5.69 -4.03
C GLN A 36 12.04 -5.98 -4.90
N GLU A 37 10.99 -6.59 -4.33
CA GLU A 37 9.73 -6.86 -5.03
C GLU A 37 8.97 -5.57 -5.38
N LEU A 38 8.83 -4.65 -4.41
CA LEU A 38 8.09 -3.39 -4.55
C LEU A 38 8.56 -2.53 -5.73
N TYR A 39 9.88 -2.51 -5.95
CA TYR A 39 10.51 -1.76 -7.04
C TYR A 39 10.85 -2.64 -8.27
N TYR A 40 10.56 -3.94 -8.30
CA TYR A 40 10.92 -4.80 -9.44
C TYR A 40 10.09 -4.51 -10.70
N CYS A 41 10.68 -4.63 -11.89
CA CYS A 41 9.98 -4.47 -13.17
C CYS A 41 10.64 -5.26 -14.30
N GLU A 42 9.88 -5.55 -15.35
CA GLU A 42 10.38 -6.11 -16.61
C GLU A 42 10.37 -5.07 -17.74
N GLN A 43 9.43 -4.12 -17.72
CA GLN A 43 9.40 -2.97 -18.64
C GLN A 43 8.91 -1.67 -17.99
N ASP A 44 9.08 -0.54 -18.68
CA ASP A 44 8.59 0.78 -18.25
C ASP A 44 7.09 0.76 -17.87
N PHE A 45 6.26 0.02 -18.61
CA PHE A 45 4.81 -0.09 -18.35
C PHE A 45 4.44 -0.86 -17.07
N ASP A 46 5.40 -1.35 -16.29
CA ASP A 46 5.16 -1.87 -14.93
C ASP A 46 5.24 -0.79 -13.86
N CYS A 47 5.95 0.31 -14.15
CA CYS A 47 6.26 1.34 -13.19
C CYS A 47 5.24 2.48 -13.23
N ILE A 48 4.83 2.96 -12.05
CA ILE A 48 3.94 4.11 -11.89
C ILE A 48 4.58 5.18 -11.00
N LYS A 49 4.33 6.46 -11.30
CA LYS A 49 4.72 7.58 -10.44
C LYS A 49 3.74 7.68 -9.26
N VAL A 50 4.28 7.64 -8.05
CA VAL A 50 3.55 7.76 -6.77
C VAL A 50 4.25 8.77 -5.86
N THR A 51 3.61 9.24 -4.80
CA THR A 51 4.32 10.03 -3.77
C THR A 51 5.34 9.15 -3.07
N ALA A 52 6.53 9.69 -2.74
CA ALA A 52 7.56 8.94 -2.00
C ALA A 52 7.24 8.87 -0.50
N GLU A 53 6.61 9.91 0.02
CA GLU A 53 6.13 10.03 1.39
C GLU A 53 4.60 10.26 1.43
N VAL A 54 4.04 10.47 2.63
CA VAL A 54 2.62 10.87 2.83
C VAL A 54 2.28 12.17 2.10
N CYS A 55 3.25 13.09 2.00
CA CYS A 55 3.07 14.38 1.36
C CYS A 55 3.56 14.31 -0.09
N GLY A 56 2.67 14.56 -1.06
CA GLY A 56 3.07 14.73 -2.45
C GLY A 56 3.72 16.08 -2.73
N CYS A 57 4.21 16.26 -3.95
CA CYS A 57 4.92 17.46 -4.42
C CYS A 57 4.18 18.79 -4.25
N ASN A 58 2.84 18.80 -4.28
CA ASN A 58 2.04 20.01 -4.02
C ASN A 58 2.04 20.44 -2.54
N ASN A 59 2.58 19.60 -1.65
CA ASN A 59 2.67 19.82 -0.22
C ASN A 59 4.07 19.56 0.36
N GLY A 60 5.12 19.93 -0.41
CA GLY A 60 6.52 19.95 0.03
C GLY A 60 7.28 18.62 0.04
N GLY A 61 6.63 17.48 -0.27
CA GLY A 61 7.31 16.17 -0.37
C GLY A 61 7.81 15.84 -1.78
N THR A 62 8.04 14.56 -2.06
CA THR A 62 8.61 14.09 -3.33
C THR A 62 7.79 12.98 -3.99
N ASN A 63 8.18 12.57 -5.20
CA ASN A 63 7.61 11.40 -5.90
C ASN A 63 8.68 10.31 -6.05
N THR A 64 8.23 9.07 -6.16
CA THR A 64 9.05 7.91 -6.55
C THR A 64 8.35 7.09 -7.64
N ALA A 65 8.96 6.00 -8.10
CA ALA A 65 8.34 5.05 -9.00
C ALA A 65 8.34 3.65 -8.38
N ILE A 66 7.17 2.98 -8.35
CA ILE A 66 7.01 1.61 -7.86
C ILE A 66 6.37 0.73 -8.94
N ASN A 67 6.40 -0.59 -8.75
CA ASN A 67 5.59 -1.49 -9.57
C ASN A 67 4.10 -1.33 -9.25
N LYS A 68 3.28 -1.09 -10.28
CA LYS A 68 1.82 -0.91 -10.22
C LYS A 68 1.07 -2.01 -9.45
N ASN A 69 1.61 -3.23 -9.41
CA ASN A 69 0.99 -4.36 -8.70
C ASN A 69 0.98 -4.16 -7.17
N TYR A 70 1.77 -3.23 -6.64
CA TYR A 70 1.84 -2.89 -5.22
C TYR A 70 1.22 -1.52 -4.88
N THR A 71 0.40 -0.93 -5.76
CA THR A 71 -0.25 0.37 -5.52
C THR A 71 -1.03 0.40 -4.21
N GLU A 72 -1.89 -0.62 -3.98
CA GLU A 72 -2.70 -0.73 -2.76
C GLU A 72 -1.81 -0.85 -1.51
N TYR A 73 -0.79 -1.73 -1.56
CA TYR A 73 0.18 -1.91 -0.48
C TYR A 73 0.96 -0.61 -0.15
N TRP A 74 1.32 0.18 -1.16
CA TRP A 74 2.01 1.46 -1.01
C TRP A 74 1.12 2.51 -0.35
N MET A 75 -0.14 2.60 -0.77
CA MET A 75 -1.13 3.49 -0.14
C MET A 75 -1.37 3.13 1.33
N ASP A 76 -1.47 1.84 1.65
CA ASP A 76 -1.61 1.32 3.02
C ASP A 76 -0.42 1.67 3.96
N GLN A 77 0.74 2.10 3.43
CA GLN A 77 1.87 2.53 4.28
C GLN A 77 1.68 3.95 4.87
N PHE A 78 0.77 4.76 4.33
CA PHE A 78 0.67 6.18 4.64
C PHE A 78 -0.69 6.51 5.28
N PRO A 79 -0.75 6.72 6.61
CA PRO A 79 -2.01 7.02 7.29
C PRO A 79 -2.55 8.40 6.87
N GLU A 80 -3.86 8.50 6.65
CA GLU A 80 -4.56 9.69 6.15
C GLU A 80 -4.35 10.97 6.98
N ILE A 81 -3.90 10.84 8.24
CA ILE A 81 -3.81 11.94 9.21
C ILE A 81 -2.38 12.52 9.26
N VAL A 82 -2.00 13.27 8.21
CA VAL A 82 -0.79 14.10 8.21
C VAL A 82 -1.08 15.51 7.68
N ASN A 83 -0.75 16.52 8.48
CA ASN A 83 -0.83 17.93 8.09
C ASN A 83 0.39 18.31 7.22
N CYS A 84 0.32 18.01 5.92
CA CYS A 84 1.33 18.49 4.98
C CYS A 84 1.22 20.02 4.79
N ILE A 85 2.36 20.69 4.58
CA ILE A 85 2.41 22.15 4.36
C ILE A 85 2.08 22.46 2.90
N MET A 86 1.13 23.37 2.64
CA MET A 86 0.74 23.80 1.30
C MET A 86 1.85 24.62 0.61
N VAL A 87 2.88 23.94 0.10
CA VAL A 87 4.02 24.51 -0.62
C VAL A 87 4.42 23.60 -1.77
N MET A 88 4.71 24.16 -2.94
CA MET A 88 5.22 23.37 -4.06
C MET A 88 6.67 22.96 -3.80
N SER A 89 6.95 21.68 -4.00
CA SER A 89 8.29 21.10 -3.89
C SER A 89 9.09 21.35 -5.18
N ASN A 90 10.30 21.89 -5.03
CA ASN A 90 11.24 22.12 -6.13
C ASN A 90 12.15 20.90 -6.39
N HIS A 91 11.77 19.70 -5.94
CA HIS A 91 12.52 18.48 -6.19
C HIS A 91 12.24 17.95 -7.60
N TRP A 92 13.27 17.53 -8.35
CA TRP A 92 13.15 17.14 -9.77
C TRP A 92 12.09 16.06 -10.04
N THR A 93 11.82 15.17 -9.08
CA THR A 93 10.75 14.15 -9.17
C THR A 93 9.34 14.74 -9.29
N CYS A 94 9.19 16.02 -8.97
CA CYS A 94 7.96 16.79 -9.01
C CYS A 94 7.74 17.50 -10.34
N GLU A 95 8.74 17.52 -11.22
CA GLU A 95 8.58 18.03 -12.59
C GLU A 95 7.60 17.15 -13.40
N GLU A 96 6.93 17.77 -14.38
CA GLU A 96 5.98 17.08 -15.25
C GLU A 96 6.68 16.05 -16.15
N ASN A 97 7.92 16.35 -16.56
CA ASN A 97 8.81 15.49 -17.36
C ASN A 97 9.34 14.25 -16.61
N ALA A 98 9.16 14.15 -15.28
CA ALA A 98 9.67 13.05 -14.48
C ALA A 98 8.76 11.83 -14.63
N VAL A 99 9.15 10.91 -15.51
CA VAL A 99 8.36 9.72 -15.88
C VAL A 99 8.91 8.45 -15.19
N PRO A 100 8.04 7.48 -14.83
CA PRO A 100 8.49 6.19 -14.34
C PRO A 100 9.11 5.37 -15.49
N LYS A 101 10.28 4.78 -15.24
CA LYS A 101 11.03 3.92 -16.17
C LYS A 101 11.56 2.69 -15.44
N CYS A 102 11.72 1.59 -16.15
CA CYS A 102 12.32 0.36 -15.64
C CYS A 102 13.82 0.33 -15.99
N VAL A 103 14.65 0.66 -15.00
CA VAL A 103 16.10 0.78 -15.20
C VAL A 103 16.79 -0.30 -14.37
N ASN A 104 17.49 -1.22 -15.05
CA ASN A 104 18.17 -2.39 -14.46
C ASN A 104 17.21 -3.30 -13.64
N ASN A 105 16.00 -3.54 -14.15
CA ASN A 105 14.90 -4.26 -13.48
C ASN A 105 14.39 -3.58 -12.19
N ARG A 106 14.65 -2.27 -12.03
CA ARG A 106 14.13 -1.47 -10.91
C ARG A 106 13.36 -0.25 -11.43
N CYS A 107 12.13 -0.05 -10.94
CA CYS A 107 11.36 1.16 -11.15
C CYS A 107 12.07 2.37 -10.56
N GLN A 108 12.28 3.38 -11.40
CA GLN A 108 12.94 4.64 -11.05
C GLN A 108 12.22 5.77 -11.78
N LEU A 109 12.25 6.98 -11.23
CA LEU A 109 11.88 8.16 -12.01
C LEU A 109 13.09 8.59 -12.85
N GLY A 110 12.83 8.97 -14.10
CA GLY A 110 13.81 9.59 -14.97
C GLY A 110 13.17 10.73 -15.74
N ILE A 111 13.95 11.75 -16.07
CA ILE A 111 13.49 12.83 -16.94
C ILE A 111 13.26 12.26 -18.35
N GLN A 112 12.27 12.81 -19.06
CA GLN A 112 12.10 12.66 -20.49
C GLN A 112 12.54 13.96 -21.18
N GLU A 113 13.49 13.83 -22.10
CA GLU A 113 13.96 14.88 -23.03
C GLU A 113 12.99 15.03 -24.22
#